data_AF-A0AAD9MHX6-F1
#
_entry.id   AF-A0AAD9MHX6-F1
#
_cell.length_a   1.000
_cell.length_b   1.000
_cell.length_c   1.000
_cell.angle_alpha   90.00
_cell.angle_beta   90.00
_cell.angle_gamma   90.00
#
_symmetry.space_group_name_H-M   'P 1'
#
loop_
_entity.id
_entity.type
_entity.pdbx_description
1 polymer ?
#
loop_
_entity_poly.entity_id
_entity_poly.type
_entity_poly.pdbx_seq_one_letter_code
_entity_poly.pdbx_strand_id
1 'polypeptide(L)'
;MQEKTLAELFADTWALIRETERVTDAETRGSNQERALSSLNAAISKTESSALFSSNEELEDVSTADLKYLLLPALRGDVLRDLSYAAYLHRLVQYKALGGEALVAAEEALDAVSCGEGDEEEPAPRIDPNTLRQRKIAFFKRRKALEQLMQGVNLNPAKDQDDDDARKEWTLQLEGTALRVLDALPGIGEELRLLQHMTSSERPSAPEPPEIVERKSQVLQGLRGVLAGLKQNEREKARSNVFKPSHTLPTMTVEQFGELEAAAARERAAAEQAQQRAEQERLAGLASDDEAEDDRVKHKVWCFGRIDAFGVYVVGLA
;
A
#
# COMPACT_ATOMS: atom_id res chain seq x y z
N MET A 1 -15.54 51.55 7.74
CA MET A 1 -14.44 50.62 7.42
C MET A 1 -14.37 50.50 5.92
N GLN A 2 -13.21 50.64 5.30
CA GLN A 2 -13.07 50.37 3.87
C GLN A 2 -13.34 48.88 3.63
N GLU A 3 -14.13 48.57 2.61
CA GLU A 3 -14.34 47.17 2.21
C GLU A 3 -13.05 46.63 1.59
N LYS A 4 -12.62 45.45 2.06
CA LYS A 4 -11.43 44.79 1.54
C LYS A 4 -11.60 44.40 0.07
N THR A 5 -10.51 44.47 -0.68
CA THR A 5 -10.49 44.01 -2.07
C THR A 5 -10.53 42.48 -2.13
N LEU A 6 -10.93 41.91 -3.28
CA LEU A 6 -10.95 40.45 -3.45
C LEU A 6 -9.54 39.85 -3.31
N ALA A 7 -8.51 40.56 -3.79
CA ALA A 7 -7.11 40.17 -3.63
C ALA A 7 -6.66 40.17 -2.17
N GLU A 8 -7.04 41.20 -1.39
CA GLU A 8 -6.77 41.26 0.05
C GLU A 8 -7.45 40.12 0.80
N LEU A 9 -8.73 39.87 0.53
CA LEU A 9 -9.47 38.77 1.17
C LEU A 9 -8.82 37.42 0.91
N PHE A 10 -8.40 37.16 -0.34
CA PHE A 10 -7.68 35.94 -0.69
C PHE A 10 -6.33 35.83 0.03
N ALA A 11 -5.53 36.90 0.02
CA ALA A 11 -4.22 36.92 0.68
C ALA A 11 -4.34 36.69 2.19
N ASP A 12 -5.32 37.32 2.83
CA ASP A 12 -5.63 37.15 4.25
C ASP A 12 -6.01 35.70 4.56
N THR A 13 -6.95 35.12 3.80
CA THR A 13 -7.36 33.73 3.97
C THR A 13 -6.18 32.77 3.79
N TRP A 14 -5.38 32.97 2.74
CA TRP A 14 -4.23 32.13 2.44
C TRP A 14 -3.17 32.17 3.55
N ALA A 15 -2.89 33.36 4.08
CA ALA A 15 -1.96 33.54 5.20
C ALA A 15 -2.49 32.90 6.48
N LEU A 16 -3.78 33.09 6.80
CA LEU A 16 -4.41 32.51 7.99
C LEU A 16 -4.41 30.99 7.96
N ILE A 17 -4.70 30.36 6.82
CA ILE A 17 -4.68 28.89 6.70
C ILE A 17 -3.28 28.35 6.99
N ARG A 18 -2.23 28.94 6.38
CA ARG A 18 -0.84 28.54 6.64
C ARG A 18 -0.41 28.73 8.10
N GLU A 19 -0.89 29.79 8.74
CA GLU A 19 -0.61 30.03 10.15
C GLU A 19 -1.32 29.00 11.03
N THR A 20 -2.56 28.65 10.69
CA THR A 20 -3.35 27.62 11.38
C THR A 20 -2.67 26.26 11.38
N GLU A 21 -1.97 25.91 10.30
CA GLU A 21 -1.17 24.68 10.19
C GLU A 21 0.07 24.66 11.10
N ARG A 22 0.62 25.83 11.44
CA ARG A 22 1.80 25.97 12.31
C ARG A 22 1.44 26.02 13.79
N VAL A 23 0.27 26.56 14.11
CA VAL A 23 -0.18 26.78 15.49
C VAL A 23 -0.67 25.47 16.11
N THR A 24 -0.06 25.10 17.25
CA THR A 24 -0.45 23.93 18.04
C THR A 24 -1.56 24.22 19.06
N ASP A 25 -1.69 25.48 19.48
CA ASP A 25 -2.69 25.93 20.45
C ASP A 25 -4.12 25.90 19.89
N ALA A 26 -5.07 25.36 20.66
CA ALA A 26 -6.43 25.13 20.19
C ALA A 26 -7.25 26.43 20.08
N GLU A 27 -7.10 27.37 21.03
CA GLU A 27 -7.83 28.63 21.04
C GLU A 27 -7.40 29.52 19.88
N THR A 28 -6.09 29.67 19.71
CA THR A 28 -5.52 30.45 18.60
C THR A 28 -5.86 29.83 17.25
N ARG A 29 -5.83 28.48 17.15
CA ARG A 29 -6.25 27.78 15.93
C ARG A 29 -7.72 28.05 15.60
N GLY A 30 -8.62 27.93 16.58
CA GLY A 30 -10.05 28.20 16.39
C GLY A 30 -10.30 29.64 15.95
N SER A 31 -9.66 30.63 16.60
CA SER A 31 -9.78 32.03 16.21
C SER A 31 -9.27 32.31 14.79
N ASN A 32 -8.15 31.69 14.40
CA ASN A 32 -7.62 31.82 13.04
C ASN A 32 -8.55 31.17 12.00
N GLN A 33 -9.15 30.02 12.32
CA GLN A 33 -10.14 29.36 11.46
C GLN A 33 -11.39 30.23 11.27
N GLU A 34 -11.95 30.80 12.33
CA GLU A 34 -13.12 31.69 12.23
C GLU A 34 -12.82 32.93 11.37
N ARG A 35 -11.65 33.54 11.55
CA ARG A 35 -11.21 34.69 10.74
C ARG A 35 -10.98 34.31 9.28
N ALA A 36 -10.41 33.13 9.04
CA ALA A 36 -10.20 32.60 7.70
C ALA A 36 -11.54 32.35 7.00
N LEU A 37 -12.51 31.73 7.68
CA LEU A 37 -13.86 31.48 7.17
C LEU A 37 -14.61 32.77 6.86
N SER A 38 -14.54 33.77 7.74
CA SER A 38 -15.17 35.07 7.50
C SER A 38 -14.61 35.74 6.23
N SER A 39 -13.28 35.79 6.10
CA SER A 39 -12.62 36.36 4.92
C SER A 39 -12.90 35.57 3.66
N LEU A 40 -12.97 34.24 3.77
CA LEU A 40 -13.22 33.33 2.66
C LEU A 40 -14.66 33.39 2.15
N ASN A 41 -15.64 33.44 3.05
CA ASN A 41 -17.05 33.62 2.68
C ASN A 41 -17.26 34.96 1.96
N ALA A 42 -16.60 36.03 2.43
CA ALA A 42 -16.62 37.32 1.75
C ALA A 42 -15.95 37.23 0.35
N ALA A 43 -14.83 36.52 0.22
CA ALA A 43 -14.16 36.33 -1.07
C ALA A 43 -15.02 35.53 -2.07
N ILE A 44 -15.66 34.45 -1.61
CA ILE A 44 -16.56 33.62 -2.43
C ILE A 44 -17.75 34.47 -2.91
N SER A 45 -18.43 35.17 -2.01
CA SER A 45 -19.57 36.03 -2.36
C SER A 45 -19.19 37.14 -3.35
N LYS A 46 -18.00 37.74 -3.18
CA LYS A 46 -17.49 38.77 -4.10
C LYS A 46 -17.11 38.20 -5.47
N THR A 47 -16.59 36.97 -5.51
CA THR A 47 -16.30 36.25 -6.75
C THR A 47 -17.57 35.94 -7.54
N GLU A 48 -18.61 35.46 -6.85
CA GLU A 48 -19.91 35.14 -7.44
C GLU A 48 -20.64 36.39 -7.94
N SER A 49 -20.66 37.46 -7.15
CA SER A 49 -21.28 38.74 -7.54
C SER A 49 -20.53 39.46 -8.66
N SER A 50 -19.22 39.23 -8.79
CA SER A 50 -18.42 39.76 -9.91
C SER A 50 -18.52 38.89 -11.17
N ALA A 51 -19.20 37.74 -11.10
CA ALA A 51 -19.37 36.78 -12.20
C ALA A 51 -18.05 36.44 -12.92
N LEU A 52 -16.95 36.29 -12.16
CA LEU A 52 -15.60 36.03 -12.70
C LEU A 52 -15.48 34.69 -13.44
N PHE A 53 -16.43 33.78 -13.20
CA PHE A 53 -16.41 32.44 -13.72
C PHE A 53 -17.77 32.13 -14.35
N SER A 54 -17.77 31.84 -15.65
CA SER A 54 -18.93 31.39 -16.41
C SER A 54 -18.89 29.91 -16.75
N SER A 55 -20.06 29.30 -16.94
CA SER A 55 -20.16 27.86 -17.21
C SER A 55 -19.63 27.41 -18.58
N ASN A 56 -19.45 28.34 -19.50
CA ASN A 56 -19.04 28.08 -20.89
C ASN A 56 -17.59 28.50 -21.17
N GLU A 57 -16.82 28.86 -20.14
CA GLU A 57 -15.43 29.26 -20.27
C GLU A 57 -14.50 28.06 -20.06
N GLU A 58 -13.38 28.04 -20.77
CA GLU A 58 -12.28 27.14 -20.49
C GLU A 58 -11.21 27.82 -19.61
N LEU A 59 -10.30 27.05 -19.03
CA LEU A 59 -9.22 27.60 -18.21
C LEU A 59 -8.38 28.65 -18.98
N GLU A 60 -8.32 28.54 -20.31
CA GLU A 60 -7.61 29.46 -21.20
C GLU A 60 -8.25 30.86 -21.26
N ASP A 61 -9.56 30.96 -21.06
CA ASP A 61 -10.33 32.22 -21.13
C ASP A 61 -10.21 33.05 -19.84
N VAL A 62 -9.77 32.44 -18.75
CA VAL A 62 -9.63 33.11 -17.44
C VAL A 62 -8.34 33.92 -17.38
N SER A 63 -8.42 35.14 -16.83
CA SER A 63 -7.25 35.99 -16.62
C SER A 63 -6.26 35.35 -15.64
N THR A 64 -4.95 35.51 -15.90
CA THR A 64 -3.90 34.94 -15.04
C THR A 64 -4.02 35.39 -13.58
N ALA A 65 -4.50 36.62 -13.33
CA ALA A 65 -4.70 37.17 -11.99
C ALA A 65 -5.87 36.51 -11.23
N ASP A 66 -6.88 36.03 -11.96
CA ASP A 66 -8.11 35.49 -11.40
C ASP A 66 -8.08 33.97 -11.18
N LEU A 67 -7.14 33.26 -11.82
CA LEU A 67 -6.97 31.79 -11.67
C LEU A 67 -6.90 31.34 -10.20
N LYS A 68 -6.25 32.12 -9.35
CA LYS A 68 -6.13 31.81 -7.91
C LYS A 68 -7.50 31.73 -7.21
N TYR A 69 -8.53 32.42 -7.70
CA TYR A 69 -9.85 32.41 -7.09
C TYR A 69 -10.61 31.10 -7.36
N LEU A 70 -10.17 30.28 -8.32
CA LEU A 70 -10.66 28.91 -8.48
C LEU A 70 -10.34 28.05 -7.25
N LEU A 71 -9.33 28.39 -6.45
CA LEU A 71 -8.94 27.67 -5.22
C LEU A 71 -9.89 27.93 -4.04
N LEU A 72 -10.73 28.98 -4.08
CA LEU A 72 -11.55 29.38 -2.92
C LEU A 72 -12.41 28.25 -2.34
N PRO A 73 -13.09 27.40 -3.14
CA PRO A 73 -13.87 26.30 -2.58
C PRO A 73 -12.98 25.21 -1.94
N ALA A 74 -11.78 24.96 -2.48
CA ALA A 74 -10.83 24.04 -1.87
C ALA A 74 -10.31 24.56 -0.52
N LEU A 75 -9.97 25.85 -0.44
CA LEU A 75 -9.55 26.48 0.81
C LEU A 75 -10.66 26.40 1.87
N ARG A 76 -11.92 26.47 1.45
CA ARG A 76 -13.07 26.29 2.37
C ARG A 76 -13.14 24.88 2.89
N GLY A 77 -12.95 23.90 2.00
CA GLY A 77 -12.83 22.50 2.36
C GLY A 77 -11.63 22.22 3.27
N ASP A 78 -10.51 22.93 3.14
CA ASP A 78 -9.35 22.77 4.03
C ASP A 78 -9.68 23.21 5.47
N VAL A 79 -10.52 24.24 5.64
CA VAL A 79 -10.92 24.73 6.97
C VAL A 79 -12.09 23.93 7.56
N LEU A 80 -13.09 23.58 6.74
CA LEU A 80 -14.32 22.92 7.21
C LEU A 80 -14.32 21.40 7.08
N ARG A 81 -13.48 20.84 6.20
CA ARG A 81 -13.50 19.42 5.78
C ARG A 81 -14.89 18.97 5.30
N ASP A 82 -15.52 19.80 4.46
CA ASP A 82 -16.90 19.60 3.99
C ASP A 82 -17.00 19.41 2.45
N LEU A 83 -18.24 19.42 1.95
CA LEU A 83 -18.59 19.29 0.53
C LEU A 83 -18.05 20.42 -0.36
N SER A 84 -17.40 21.45 0.19
CA SER A 84 -16.76 22.51 -0.61
C SER A 84 -15.65 21.95 -1.53
N TYR A 85 -15.07 20.81 -1.15
CA TYR A 85 -14.16 20.05 -2.00
C TYR A 85 -14.81 19.52 -3.29
N ALA A 86 -16.08 19.08 -3.24
CA ALA A 86 -16.80 18.66 -4.43
C ALA A 86 -17.09 19.87 -5.34
N ALA A 87 -17.48 21.01 -4.76
CA ALA A 87 -17.67 22.25 -5.53
C ALA A 87 -16.39 22.70 -6.25
N TYR A 88 -15.22 22.53 -5.61
CA TYR A 88 -13.93 22.78 -6.22
C TYR A 88 -13.67 21.86 -7.43
N LEU A 89 -13.82 20.54 -7.25
CA LEU A 89 -13.60 19.58 -8.32
C LEU A 89 -14.55 19.79 -9.49
N HIS A 90 -15.84 20.05 -9.22
CA HIS A 90 -16.82 20.35 -10.26
C HIS A 90 -16.37 21.53 -11.12
N ARG A 91 -15.90 22.61 -10.48
CA ARG A 91 -15.39 23.77 -11.20
C ARG A 91 -14.16 23.43 -12.05
N LEU A 92 -13.21 22.65 -11.54
CA LEU A 92 -12.03 22.27 -12.33
C LEU A 92 -12.36 21.37 -13.52
N VAL A 93 -13.30 20.42 -13.36
CA VAL A 93 -13.77 19.57 -14.46
C VAL A 93 -14.46 20.41 -15.53
N GLN A 94 -15.35 21.32 -15.12
CA GLN A 94 -16.04 22.25 -16.01
C GLN A 94 -15.07 23.08 -16.86
N TYR A 95 -14.02 23.61 -16.24
CA TYR A 95 -13.01 24.43 -16.91
C TYR A 95 -11.92 23.62 -17.63
N LYS A 96 -12.03 22.28 -17.66
CA LYS A 96 -11.03 21.35 -18.23
C LYS A 96 -9.62 21.58 -17.68
N ALA A 97 -9.54 21.97 -16.41
CA ALA A 97 -8.29 22.27 -15.72
C ALA A 97 -7.53 21.02 -15.23
N LEU A 98 -8.15 19.84 -15.37
CA LEU A 98 -7.58 18.54 -14.99
C LEU A 98 -7.46 17.63 -16.22
N GLY A 99 -6.45 16.76 -16.19
CA GLY A 99 -6.24 15.75 -17.22
C GLY A 99 -5.80 14.40 -16.66
N GLY A 100 -5.82 13.38 -17.52
CA GLY A 100 -5.36 12.03 -17.18
C GLY A 100 -6.11 11.41 -16.01
N GLU A 101 -5.36 10.72 -15.13
CA GLU A 101 -5.94 10.02 -13.98
C GLU A 101 -6.63 10.95 -12.96
N ALA A 102 -6.20 12.22 -12.87
CA ALA A 102 -6.81 13.18 -11.95
C ALA A 102 -8.23 13.59 -12.40
N LEU A 103 -8.46 13.69 -13.71
CA LEU A 103 -9.77 14.01 -14.28
C LEU A 103 -10.75 12.86 -14.01
N VAL A 104 -10.38 11.63 -14.39
CA VAL A 104 -11.21 10.42 -14.17
C VAL A 104 -11.57 10.29 -12.69
N ALA A 105 -10.59 10.50 -11.81
CA ALA A 105 -10.79 10.46 -10.38
C ALA A 105 -11.73 11.52 -9.84
N ALA A 106 -11.73 12.72 -10.43
CA ALA A 106 -12.62 13.81 -10.06
C ALA A 106 -14.05 13.54 -10.51
N GLU A 107 -14.25 13.06 -11.74
CA GLU A 107 -15.56 12.66 -12.24
C GLU A 107 -16.17 11.55 -11.37
N GLU A 108 -15.42 10.49 -11.07
CA GLU A 108 -15.87 9.42 -10.15
C GLU A 108 -16.25 9.95 -8.76
N ALA A 109 -15.48 10.90 -8.23
CA ALA A 109 -15.75 11.50 -6.93
C ALA A 109 -17.02 12.37 -6.93
N LEU A 110 -17.27 13.10 -8.02
CA LEU A 110 -18.47 13.92 -8.19
C LEU A 110 -19.72 13.06 -8.38
N ASP A 111 -19.62 11.99 -9.15
CA ASP A 111 -20.69 11.01 -9.33
C ASP A 111 -21.08 10.37 -7.98
N ALA A 112 -20.08 10.00 -7.17
CA ALA A 112 -20.31 9.44 -5.84
C ALA A 112 -21.04 10.42 -4.89
N VAL A 113 -20.80 11.73 -5.01
CA VAL A 113 -21.52 12.75 -4.24
C VAL A 113 -22.95 12.93 -4.75
N SER A 114 -23.16 12.90 -6.08
CA SER A 114 -24.49 13.03 -6.67
C SER A 114 -25.39 11.81 -6.43
N CYS A 115 -24.82 10.61 -6.34
CA CYS A 115 -25.56 9.36 -6.10
C CYS A 115 -25.90 9.11 -4.63
N GLY A 116 -25.43 9.94 -3.70
CA GLY A 116 -25.67 9.79 -2.26
C GLY A 116 -27.08 10.16 -1.78
N GLU A 117 -27.97 10.62 -2.67
CA GLU A 117 -29.37 10.96 -2.35
C GLU A 117 -30.38 9.83 -2.66
N GLY A 118 -29.92 8.68 -3.17
CA GLY A 118 -30.78 7.52 -3.47
C GLY A 118 -30.83 6.52 -2.33
N ASP A 119 -32.00 6.36 -1.73
CA ASP A 119 -32.36 5.23 -0.89
C ASP A 119 -32.03 3.90 -1.61
N GLU A 120 -31.02 3.18 -1.14
CA GLU A 120 -30.89 1.71 -1.05
C GLU A 120 -29.41 1.38 -0.81
N GLU A 121 -29.17 0.72 0.32
CA GLU A 121 -27.86 0.36 0.86
C GLU A 121 -27.21 -0.78 0.05
N GLU A 122 -26.96 -0.56 -1.24
CA GLU A 122 -26.08 -1.42 -2.02
C GLU A 122 -24.64 -1.18 -1.53
N PRO A 123 -23.91 -2.23 -1.09
CA PRO A 123 -22.53 -2.06 -0.68
C PRO A 123 -21.74 -1.54 -1.88
N ALA A 124 -21.22 -0.32 -1.76
CA ALA A 124 -20.41 0.32 -2.79
C ALA A 124 -19.43 -0.69 -3.41
N PRO A 125 -19.26 -0.70 -4.74
CA PRO A 125 -18.45 -1.70 -5.42
C PRO A 125 -17.08 -1.75 -4.75
N ARG A 126 -16.71 -2.93 -4.24
CA ARG A 126 -15.44 -3.15 -3.56
C ARG A 126 -14.33 -3.04 -4.60
N ILE A 127 -13.80 -1.82 -4.78
CA ILE A 127 -12.63 -1.58 -5.62
C ILE A 127 -11.49 -2.45 -5.07
N ASP A 128 -10.79 -3.15 -5.95
CA ASP A 128 -9.65 -3.99 -5.59
C ASP A 128 -8.61 -3.16 -4.80
N PRO A 129 -8.18 -3.62 -3.60
CA PRO A 129 -7.17 -2.91 -2.81
C PRO A 129 -5.88 -2.60 -3.56
N ASN A 130 -5.49 -3.42 -4.53
CA ASN A 130 -4.32 -3.16 -5.36
C ASN A 130 -4.55 -1.95 -6.29
N THR A 131 -5.73 -1.84 -6.90
CA THR A 131 -6.12 -0.68 -7.72
C THR A 131 -6.13 0.61 -6.90
N LEU A 132 -6.71 0.59 -5.69
CA LEU A 132 -6.68 1.76 -4.78
C LEU A 132 -5.25 2.17 -4.42
N ARG A 133 -4.39 1.17 -4.13
CA ARG A 133 -2.97 1.41 -3.86
C ARG A 133 -2.26 2.02 -5.06
N GLN A 134 -2.50 1.49 -6.26
CA GLN A 134 -1.88 2.00 -7.49
C GLN A 134 -2.29 3.45 -7.76
N ARG A 135 -3.58 3.79 -7.60
CA ARG A 135 -4.07 5.16 -7.70
C ARG A 135 -3.39 6.10 -6.70
N LYS A 136 -3.29 5.70 -5.42
CA LYS A 136 -2.54 6.48 -4.41
C LYS A 136 -1.07 6.68 -4.78
N ILE A 137 -0.42 5.65 -5.32
CA ILE A 137 0.97 5.74 -5.78
C ILE A 137 1.08 6.73 -6.95
N ALA A 138 0.16 6.69 -7.90
CA ALA A 138 0.15 7.58 -9.04
C ALA A 138 -0.08 9.05 -8.61
N PHE A 139 -1.07 9.29 -7.73
CA PHE A 139 -1.31 10.61 -7.14
C PHE A 139 -0.10 11.13 -6.38
N PHE A 140 0.52 10.28 -5.55
CA PHE A 140 1.73 10.66 -4.82
C PHE A 140 2.88 11.04 -5.76
N LYS A 141 3.13 10.24 -6.81
CA LYS A 141 4.16 10.53 -7.82
C LYS A 141 3.87 11.82 -8.56
N ARG A 142 2.61 12.03 -8.98
CA ARG A 142 2.19 13.24 -9.71
C ARG A 142 2.33 14.47 -8.83
N ARG A 143 1.84 14.44 -7.59
CA ARG A 143 1.97 15.54 -6.63
C ARG A 143 3.44 15.90 -6.38
N LYS A 144 4.31 14.89 -6.22
CA LYS A 144 5.76 15.11 -6.05
C LYS A 144 6.39 15.74 -7.30
N ALA A 145 5.96 15.34 -8.50
CA ALA A 145 6.44 15.94 -9.73
C ALA A 145 5.99 17.41 -9.86
N LEU A 146 4.73 17.73 -9.51
CA LEU A 146 4.23 19.11 -9.48
C LEU A 146 5.01 19.97 -8.49
N GLU A 147 5.30 19.45 -7.29
CA GLU A 147 6.09 20.16 -6.29
C GLU A 147 7.52 20.48 -6.79
N GLN A 148 8.15 19.53 -7.49
CA GLN A 148 9.45 19.76 -8.12
C GLN A 148 9.38 20.82 -9.22
N LEU A 149 8.33 20.82 -10.04
CA LEU A 149 8.10 21.85 -11.07
C LEU A 149 7.91 23.23 -10.43
N MET A 150 7.11 23.33 -9.37
CA MET A 150 6.87 24.58 -8.64
C MET A 150 8.16 25.13 -8.00
N GLN A 151 9.03 24.26 -7.47
CA GLN A 151 10.36 24.68 -7.00
C GLN A 151 11.20 25.25 -8.15
N GLY A 152 11.16 24.62 -9.32
CA GLY A 152 11.84 25.11 -10.52
C GLY A 152 11.37 26.50 -10.97
N VAL A 153 10.07 26.78 -10.88
CA VAL A 153 9.48 28.10 -11.21
C VAL A 153 9.91 29.18 -10.20
N ASN A 154 9.98 28.84 -8.91
CA ASN A 154 10.34 29.78 -7.84
C ASN A 154 11.85 30.09 -7.76
N LEU A 155 12.73 29.24 -8.28
CA LEU A 155 14.19 29.41 -8.21
C LEU A 155 14.76 30.52 -9.11
N ASN A 156 13.93 31.25 -9.85
CA ASN A 156 14.36 32.34 -10.73
C ASN A 156 13.71 33.70 -10.39
N PRO A 157 13.77 34.17 -9.12
CA PRO A 157 13.09 35.40 -8.68
C PRO A 157 13.72 36.69 -9.22
N ALA A 158 14.83 36.59 -9.98
CA ALA A 158 15.53 37.72 -10.59
C ALA A 158 15.02 38.07 -11.99
N LYS A 159 14.19 37.21 -12.61
CA LYS A 159 13.37 37.62 -13.73
C LYS A 159 12.10 38.22 -13.16
N ASP A 160 11.72 39.41 -13.64
CA ASP A 160 10.33 39.84 -13.52
C ASP A 160 9.46 38.66 -13.94
N GLN A 161 8.57 38.21 -13.05
CA GLN A 161 7.82 36.99 -13.27
C GLN A 161 6.91 37.23 -14.49
N ASP A 162 7.29 36.66 -15.63
CA ASP A 162 6.51 36.77 -16.86
C ASP A 162 5.10 36.24 -16.59
N ASP A 163 4.07 36.85 -17.20
CA ASP A 163 2.66 36.44 -16.99
C ASP A 163 2.46 34.93 -17.26
N ASP A 164 3.19 34.39 -18.23
CA ASP A 164 3.22 32.96 -18.55
C ASP A 164 3.71 32.09 -17.38
N ASP A 165 4.72 32.54 -16.63
CA ASP A 165 5.25 31.79 -15.49
C ASP A 165 4.31 31.89 -14.28
N ALA A 166 3.67 33.04 -14.06
CA ALA A 166 2.60 33.18 -13.08
C ALA A 166 1.41 32.27 -13.41
N ARG A 167 1.01 32.20 -14.69
CA ARG A 167 -0.07 31.31 -15.15
C ARG A 167 0.25 29.84 -14.93
N LYS A 168 1.49 29.43 -15.26
CA LYS A 168 1.97 28.07 -14.99
C LYS A 168 1.93 27.76 -13.50
N GLU A 169 2.41 28.68 -12.65
CA GLU A 169 2.38 28.50 -11.20
C GLU A 169 0.95 28.25 -10.70
N TRP A 170 -0.01 29.10 -11.07
CA TRP A 170 -1.40 28.92 -10.65
C TRP A 170 -2.02 27.63 -11.18
N THR A 171 -1.71 27.24 -12.42
CA THR A 171 -2.19 25.98 -13.00
C THR A 171 -1.65 24.77 -12.22
N LEU A 172 -0.36 24.79 -11.87
CA LEU A 172 0.27 23.75 -11.04
C LEU A 172 -0.35 23.70 -9.63
N GLN A 173 -0.66 24.86 -9.05
CA GLN A 173 -1.34 24.94 -7.75
C GLN A 173 -2.76 24.36 -7.79
N LEU A 174 -3.51 24.61 -8.87
CA LEU A 174 -4.84 24.04 -9.07
C LEU A 174 -4.78 22.52 -9.18
N GLU A 175 -3.92 21.98 -10.04
CA GLU A 175 -3.77 20.54 -10.20
C GLU A 175 -3.29 19.87 -8.89
N GLY A 176 -2.28 20.46 -8.23
CA GLY A 176 -1.74 19.96 -6.97
C GLY A 176 -2.76 19.97 -5.84
N THR A 177 -3.62 21.00 -5.80
CA THR A 177 -4.73 21.08 -4.84
C THR A 177 -5.80 20.04 -5.14
N ALA A 178 -6.15 19.81 -6.41
CA ALA A 178 -7.10 18.76 -6.80
C ALA A 178 -6.66 17.37 -6.34
N LEU A 179 -5.39 17.01 -6.54
CA LEU A 179 -4.87 15.73 -6.08
C LEU A 179 -4.95 15.57 -4.55
N ARG A 180 -4.66 16.65 -3.80
CA ARG A 180 -4.79 16.67 -2.35
C ARG A 180 -6.23 16.47 -1.90
N VAL A 181 -7.17 17.13 -2.59
CA VAL A 181 -8.61 17.02 -2.33
C VAL A 181 -9.10 15.60 -2.62
N LEU A 182 -8.70 15.01 -3.74
CA LEU A 182 -9.04 13.63 -4.12
C LEU A 182 -8.51 12.60 -3.12
N ASP A 183 -7.34 12.83 -2.53
CA ASP A 183 -6.80 12.01 -1.44
C ASP A 183 -7.64 12.14 -0.13
N ALA A 184 -8.19 13.32 0.14
CA ALA A 184 -8.91 13.63 1.38
C ALA A 184 -10.39 13.20 1.36
N LEU A 185 -11.06 13.27 0.20
CA LEU A 185 -12.50 13.01 0.06
C LEU A 185 -12.95 11.62 0.56
N PRO A 186 -12.25 10.50 0.29
CA PRO A 186 -12.66 9.21 0.80
C PRO A 186 -12.70 9.15 2.33
N GLY A 187 -11.74 9.80 3.00
CA GLY A 187 -11.71 9.88 4.47
C GLY A 187 -12.90 10.66 5.01
N ILE A 188 -13.23 11.80 4.40
CA ILE A 188 -14.41 12.60 4.78
C ILE A 188 -15.69 11.81 4.57
N GLY A 189 -15.81 11.06 3.48
CA GLY A 189 -16.97 10.20 3.22
C GLY A 189 -17.14 9.10 4.26
N GLU A 190 -16.05 8.45 4.67
CA GLU A 190 -16.07 7.44 5.75
C GLU A 190 -16.41 8.07 7.11
N GLU A 191 -15.85 9.24 7.43
CA GLU A 191 -16.17 9.99 8.64
C GLU A 191 -17.67 10.36 8.69
N LEU A 192 -18.23 10.85 7.58
CA LEU A 192 -19.66 11.15 7.48
C LEU A 192 -20.52 9.91 7.70
N ARG A 193 -20.18 8.77 7.10
CA ARG A 193 -20.88 7.50 7.32
C ARG A 193 -20.82 7.06 8.79
N LEU A 194 -19.66 7.18 9.43
CA LEU A 194 -19.51 6.87 10.86
C LEU A 194 -20.36 7.80 11.72
N LEU A 195 -20.35 9.10 11.43
CA LEU A 195 -21.16 10.09 12.14
C LEU A 195 -22.66 9.86 11.94
N GLN A 196 -23.10 9.51 10.73
CA GLN A 196 -24.49 9.12 10.45
C GLN A 196 -24.90 7.89 11.26
N HIS A 197 -24.07 6.84 11.29
CA HIS A 197 -24.34 5.70 12.15
C HIS A 197 -24.38 6.08 13.64
N MET A 198 -23.53 7.02 14.09
CA MET A 198 -23.55 7.51 15.48
C MET A 198 -24.79 8.36 15.82
N THR A 199 -25.37 9.08 14.87
CA THR A 199 -26.59 9.89 15.08
C THR A 199 -27.87 9.08 14.92
N SER A 200 -27.91 8.15 13.95
CA SER A 200 -29.03 7.23 13.71
C SER A 200 -29.09 6.11 14.74
N SER A 201 -27.93 5.63 15.22
CA SER A 201 -27.88 4.80 16.41
C SER A 201 -28.08 5.73 17.61
N GLU A 202 -29.33 5.95 18.00
CA GLU A 202 -29.66 6.53 19.30
C GLU A 202 -28.68 5.95 20.32
N ARG A 203 -28.00 6.79 21.11
CA ARG A 203 -27.37 6.32 22.35
C ARG A 203 -28.41 5.43 22.98
N PRO A 204 -28.17 4.12 23.23
CA PRO A 204 -29.16 3.35 23.94
C PRO A 204 -29.44 4.16 25.20
N SER A 205 -30.66 4.70 25.30
CA SER A 205 -31.17 5.27 26.55
C SER A 205 -30.78 4.23 27.57
N ALA A 206 -29.95 4.61 28.56
CA ALA A 206 -29.45 3.67 29.56
C ALA A 206 -30.63 2.78 29.93
N PRO A 207 -30.62 1.49 29.55
CA PRO A 207 -31.84 0.72 29.59
C PRO A 207 -32.26 0.71 31.05
N GLU A 208 -33.47 1.18 31.35
CA GLU A 208 -34.10 0.86 32.64
C GLU A 208 -33.87 -0.63 32.83
N PRO A 209 -33.19 -1.06 33.91
CA PRO A 209 -32.50 -2.33 33.94
C PRO A 209 -33.51 -3.45 33.65
N PRO A 210 -33.46 -4.08 32.47
CA PRO A 210 -34.31 -5.23 32.22
C PRO A 210 -33.72 -6.41 33.01
N GLU A 211 -34.55 -7.38 33.38
CA GLU A 211 -34.29 -8.62 34.15
C GLU A 211 -33.10 -9.50 33.65
N ILE A 212 -32.27 -9.01 32.74
CA ILE A 212 -31.09 -9.64 32.15
C ILE A 212 -29.94 -9.80 33.17
N VAL A 213 -29.97 -9.07 34.29
CA VAL A 213 -28.98 -9.21 35.39
C VAL A 213 -29.01 -10.63 35.98
N GLU A 214 -30.17 -11.30 36.02
CA GLU A 214 -30.29 -12.65 36.59
C GLU A 214 -29.76 -13.76 35.66
N ARG A 215 -29.94 -13.63 34.33
CA ARG A 215 -29.42 -14.64 33.40
C ARG A 215 -27.90 -14.57 33.25
N LYS A 216 -27.31 -13.38 33.31
CA LYS A 216 -25.84 -13.22 33.27
C LYS A 216 -25.19 -13.73 34.55
N SER A 217 -25.82 -13.56 35.72
CA SER A 217 -25.27 -14.08 36.99
C SER A 217 -25.29 -15.61 37.05
N GLN A 218 -26.31 -16.27 36.47
CA GLN A 218 -26.39 -17.74 36.38
C GLN A 218 -25.38 -18.32 35.39
N VAL A 219 -25.19 -17.71 34.22
CA VAL A 219 -24.19 -18.15 33.24
C VAL A 219 -22.76 -17.90 33.75
N LEU A 220 -22.52 -16.77 34.44
CA LEU A 220 -21.23 -16.49 35.09
C LEU A 220 -20.94 -17.43 36.27
N GLN A 221 -21.95 -17.82 37.05
CA GLN A 221 -21.80 -18.83 38.10
C GLN A 221 -21.47 -20.22 37.53
N GLY A 222 -22.10 -20.61 36.42
CA GLY A 222 -21.77 -21.85 35.70
C GLY A 222 -20.34 -21.86 35.14
N LEU A 223 -19.90 -20.75 34.55
CA LEU A 223 -18.54 -20.59 34.01
C LEU A 223 -17.48 -20.53 35.12
N ARG A 224 -17.82 -20.08 36.32
CA ARG A 224 -16.91 -20.08 37.48
C ARG A 224 -16.54 -21.51 37.93
N GLY A 225 -17.46 -22.47 37.78
CA GLY A 225 -17.19 -23.89 38.01
C GLY A 225 -16.27 -24.51 36.94
N VAL A 226 -16.40 -24.07 35.69
CA VAL A 226 -15.53 -24.51 34.57
C VAL A 226 -14.13 -23.92 34.68
N LEU A 227 -14.01 -22.66 35.11
CA LEU A 227 -12.72 -21.99 35.35
C LEU A 227 -11.93 -22.56 36.53
N ALA A 228 -12.58 -23.17 37.52
CA ALA A 228 -11.90 -23.87 38.61
C ALA A 228 -11.28 -25.22 38.19
N GLY A 229 -11.70 -25.77 37.03
CA GLY A 229 -11.18 -27.02 36.47
C GLY A 229 -10.07 -26.86 35.42
N LEU A 230 -9.81 -25.63 34.97
CA LEU A 230 -8.78 -25.33 33.97
C LEU A 230 -7.39 -25.36 34.63
N LYS A 231 -6.74 -26.52 34.57
CA LYS A 231 -5.37 -26.74 35.03
C LYS A 231 -4.44 -25.66 34.44
N GLN A 232 -3.51 -25.16 35.25
CA GLN A 232 -2.59 -24.04 34.96
C GLN A 232 -1.95 -24.08 33.54
N ASN A 233 -1.74 -25.28 32.99
CA ASN A 233 -1.16 -25.49 31.66
C ASN A 233 -1.99 -24.92 30.49
N GLU A 234 -3.32 -24.88 30.58
CA GLU A 234 -4.15 -24.32 29.49
C GLU A 234 -4.15 -22.80 29.50
N ARG A 235 -3.98 -22.21 30.69
CA ARG A 235 -3.85 -20.76 30.85
C ARG A 235 -2.53 -20.25 30.27
N GLU A 236 -1.46 -21.01 30.42
CA GLU A 236 -0.15 -20.71 29.81
C GLU A 236 -0.19 -20.85 28.28
N LYS A 237 -0.86 -21.89 27.75
CA LYS A 237 -1.09 -22.04 26.31
C LYS A 237 -1.92 -20.88 25.73
N ALA A 238 -3.00 -20.49 26.40
CA ALA A 238 -3.81 -19.33 25.98
C ALA A 238 -2.98 -18.04 26.01
N ARG A 239 -2.15 -17.81 27.05
CA ARG A 239 -1.23 -16.67 27.12
C ARG A 239 -0.23 -16.63 25.97
N SER A 240 0.29 -17.79 25.58
CA SER A 240 1.23 -17.89 24.45
C SER A 240 0.58 -17.65 23.09
N ASN A 241 -0.75 -17.71 23.00
CA ASN A 241 -1.52 -17.59 21.76
C ASN A 241 -2.17 -16.21 21.54
N VAL A 242 -1.99 -15.26 22.46
CA VAL A 242 -2.46 -13.88 22.31
C VAL A 242 -1.25 -12.98 22.04
N PHE A 243 -1.40 -12.02 21.13
CA PHE A 243 -0.32 -11.11 20.68
C PHE A 243 0.84 -11.76 19.93
N LYS A 244 0.56 -12.74 19.06
CA LYS A 244 1.55 -13.19 18.08
C LYS A 244 1.65 -12.17 16.93
N PRO A 245 2.86 -11.87 16.43
CA PRO A 245 3.05 -11.10 15.20
C PRO A 245 2.29 -11.76 14.04
N SER A 246 1.72 -10.96 13.15
CA SER A 246 0.97 -11.43 11.96
C SER A 246 1.81 -12.16 10.92
N HIS A 247 3.12 -12.30 11.15
CA HIS A 247 4.08 -12.98 10.29
C HIS A 247 5.01 -13.87 11.12
N THR A 248 5.51 -14.93 10.49
CA THR A 248 6.49 -15.82 11.11
C THR A 248 7.80 -15.06 11.30
N LEU A 249 8.14 -14.78 12.55
CA LEU A 249 9.45 -14.19 12.85
C LEU A 249 10.56 -15.19 12.50
N PRO A 250 11.66 -14.74 11.90
CA PRO A 250 12.84 -15.57 11.73
C PRO A 250 13.30 -16.10 13.10
N THR A 251 13.28 -17.43 13.25
CA THR A 251 13.69 -18.10 14.51
C THR A 251 15.19 -18.31 14.59
N MET A 252 15.93 -17.97 13.54
CA MET A 252 17.39 -18.12 13.45
C MET A 252 18.00 -16.90 12.74
N THR A 253 19.26 -16.60 13.07
CA THR A 253 20.00 -15.54 12.38
C THR A 253 20.46 -16.01 11.00
N VAL A 254 20.76 -15.06 10.11
CA VAL A 254 21.28 -15.35 8.76
C VAL A 254 22.57 -16.17 8.81
N GLU A 255 23.43 -15.89 9.80
CA GLU A 255 24.68 -16.63 10.02
C GLU A 255 24.42 -18.07 10.45
N GLN A 256 23.52 -18.30 11.41
CA GLN A 256 23.15 -19.65 11.85
C GLN A 256 22.51 -20.48 10.73
N PHE A 257 21.70 -19.84 9.87
CA PHE A 257 21.13 -20.50 8.71
C PHE A 257 22.21 -20.90 7.70
N GLY A 258 23.17 -20.01 7.44
CA GLY A 258 24.31 -20.30 6.57
C GLY A 258 25.20 -21.43 7.10
N GLU A 259 25.41 -21.50 8.42
CA GLU A 259 26.16 -22.59 9.07
C GLU A 259 25.45 -23.95 8.92
N LEU A 260 24.13 -23.98 9.11
CA LEU A 260 23.32 -25.20 8.93
C LEU A 260 23.34 -25.69 7.48
N GLU A 261 23.23 -24.77 6.52
CA GLU A 261 23.30 -25.12 5.10
C GLU A 261 24.69 -25.64 4.72
N ALA A 262 25.76 -25.00 5.23
CA ALA A 262 27.13 -25.45 5.01
C ALA A 262 27.41 -26.82 5.64
N ALA A 263 26.86 -27.10 6.83
CA ALA A 263 26.95 -28.41 7.45
C ALA A 263 26.22 -29.49 6.63
N ALA A 264 25.00 -29.20 6.17
CA ALA A 264 24.24 -30.11 5.32
C ALA A 264 24.90 -30.32 3.94
N ALA A 265 25.60 -29.32 3.40
CA ALA A 265 26.39 -29.45 2.19
C ALA A 265 27.61 -30.36 2.39
N ARG A 266 28.31 -30.24 3.53
CA ARG A 266 29.43 -31.13 3.90
C ARG A 266 28.97 -32.57 4.11
N GLU A 267 27.81 -32.77 4.72
CA GLU A 267 27.23 -34.11 4.92
C GLU A 267 26.84 -34.77 3.59
N ARG A 268 26.21 -34.02 2.68
CA ARG A 268 25.92 -34.48 1.31
C ARG A 268 27.19 -34.84 0.55
N ALA A 269 28.21 -33.97 0.60
CA ALA A 269 29.50 -34.24 -0.06
C ALA A 269 30.21 -35.47 0.54
N ALA A 270 30.15 -35.66 1.86
CA ALA A 270 30.70 -36.85 2.52
C ALA A 270 29.96 -38.13 2.12
N ALA A 271 28.62 -38.07 2.00
CA ALA A 271 27.82 -39.20 1.52
C ALA A 271 28.13 -39.55 0.06
N GLU A 272 28.29 -38.56 -0.82
CA GLU A 272 28.70 -38.77 -2.21
C GLU A 272 30.10 -39.36 -2.32
N GLN A 273 31.06 -38.87 -1.53
CA GLN A 273 32.40 -39.45 -1.48
C GLN A 273 32.41 -40.87 -0.94
N ALA A 274 31.58 -41.19 0.06
CA ALA A 274 31.43 -42.54 0.58
C ALA A 274 30.82 -43.48 -0.48
N GLN A 275 29.82 -43.01 -1.25
CA GLN A 275 29.25 -43.76 -2.37
C GLN A 275 30.29 -44.02 -3.46
N GLN A 276 31.08 -43.01 -3.84
CA GLN A 276 32.15 -43.17 -4.83
C GLN A 276 33.24 -44.15 -4.38
N ARG A 277 33.61 -44.14 -3.10
CA ARG A 277 34.56 -45.11 -2.54
C ARG A 277 34.00 -46.53 -2.56
N ALA A 278 32.74 -46.71 -2.16
CA ALA A 278 32.08 -48.01 -2.22
C ALA A 278 31.97 -48.53 -3.66
N GLU A 279 31.74 -47.64 -4.63
CA GLU A 279 31.72 -48.01 -6.05
C GLU A 279 33.12 -48.35 -6.59
N GLN A 280 34.15 -47.62 -6.19
CA GLN A 280 35.55 -47.95 -6.52
C GLN A 280 35.99 -49.28 -5.91
N GLU A 281 35.62 -49.57 -4.66
CA GLU A 281 35.88 -50.86 -4.01
C GLU A 281 35.14 -52.00 -4.73
N ARG A 282 33.90 -51.78 -5.16
CA ARG A 282 33.13 -52.75 -5.95
C ARG A 282 33.80 -53.01 -7.30
N LEU A 283 34.24 -51.96 -7.99
CA LEU A 283 34.95 -52.06 -9.27
C LEU A 283 36.32 -52.75 -9.12
N ALA A 284 37.07 -52.45 -8.06
CA ALA A 284 38.32 -53.12 -7.76
C ALA A 284 38.12 -54.61 -7.43
N GLY A 285 37.04 -54.96 -6.73
CA GLY A 285 36.66 -56.35 -6.49
C GLY A 285 36.37 -57.14 -7.76
N LEU A 286 35.69 -56.51 -8.74
CA LEU A 286 35.42 -57.11 -10.05
C LEU A 286 36.70 -57.28 -10.88
N ALA A 287 37.60 -56.28 -10.87
CA ALA A 287 38.88 -56.35 -11.57
C ALA A 287 39.81 -57.45 -11.03
N SER A 288 39.79 -57.69 -9.72
CA SER A 288 40.54 -58.79 -9.10
C SER A 288 40.00 -60.18 -9.45
N ASP A 289 38.69 -60.30 -9.70
CA ASP A 289 38.06 -61.57 -10.06
C ASP A 289 38.34 -61.92 -11.53
N ASP A 290 38.38 -60.90 -12.41
CA ASP A 290 38.79 -61.04 -13.81
C ASP A 290 40.27 -61.49 -13.94
N GLU A 291 41.20 -60.92 -13.15
CA GLU A 291 42.59 -61.38 -13.12
C GLU A 291 42.72 -62.83 -12.62
N ALA A 292 41.89 -63.24 -11.64
CA ALA A 292 41.87 -64.60 -11.13
C ALA A 292 41.26 -65.62 -12.11
N GLU A 293 40.31 -65.22 -12.95
CA GLU A 293 39.80 -66.06 -14.05
C GLU A 293 40.83 -66.19 -15.17
N ASP A 294 41.53 -65.11 -15.53
CA ASP A 294 42.53 -65.10 -16.60
C ASP A 294 43.76 -65.98 -16.25
N ASP A 295 44.17 -66.00 -14.97
CA ASP A 295 45.20 -66.90 -14.45
C ASP A 295 44.74 -68.37 -14.41
N ARG A 296 43.46 -68.64 -14.09
CA ARG A 296 42.88 -69.99 -14.16
C ARG A 296 42.80 -70.51 -15.59
N VAL A 297 42.52 -69.64 -16.56
CA VAL A 297 42.49 -69.99 -18.00
C VAL A 297 43.91 -70.27 -18.50
N LYS A 298 44.92 -69.45 -18.16
CA LYS A 298 46.33 -69.71 -18.49
C LYS A 298 46.86 -71.01 -17.87
N HIS A 299 46.46 -71.34 -16.64
CA HIS A 299 46.86 -72.59 -15.98
C HIS A 299 46.20 -73.84 -16.61
N LYS A 300 45.02 -73.70 -17.23
CA LYS A 300 44.37 -74.78 -18.00
C LYS A 300 45.01 -74.98 -19.37
N VAL A 301 45.46 -73.91 -20.04
CA VAL A 301 46.13 -73.99 -21.35
C VAL A 301 47.51 -74.66 -21.24
N TRP A 302 48.23 -74.49 -20.12
CA TRP A 302 49.52 -75.15 -19.89
C TRP A 302 49.42 -76.65 -19.58
N CYS A 303 48.27 -77.15 -19.12
CA CYS A 303 48.06 -78.57 -18.82
C CYS A 303 47.63 -79.42 -20.04
N PHE A 304 47.31 -78.80 -21.19
CA PHE A 304 46.87 -79.53 -22.40
C PHE A 304 47.97 -79.67 -23.48
N GLY A 305 49.19 -79.20 -23.21
CA GLY A 305 50.34 -79.23 -24.12
C GLY A 305 51.37 -80.31 -23.79
N ARG A 306 50.98 -81.57 -23.59
CA ARG A 306 51.91 -82.71 -23.57
C ARG A 306 51.21 -84.00 -23.98
N ILE A 307 50.88 -84.11 -25.26
CA ILE A 307 50.57 -85.39 -25.92
C ILE A 307 51.40 -85.47 -27.20
N ASP A 308 51.99 -86.64 -27.38
CA ASP A 308 53.16 -86.94 -28.18
C ASP A 308 53.00 -86.79 -29.69
N ALA A 309 54.03 -86.26 -30.33
CA ALA A 309 54.27 -86.37 -31.76
C ALA A 309 55.69 -86.91 -31.99
N PHE A 310 55.82 -88.24 -31.99
CA PHE A 310 56.88 -88.94 -32.71
C PHE A 310 56.21 -89.94 -33.65
N GLY A 311 56.27 -89.66 -34.95
CA GLY A 311 55.95 -90.61 -35.99
C GLY A 311 57.10 -91.59 -36.25
N VAL A 312 56.99 -92.27 -37.41
CA VAL A 312 57.98 -93.16 -38.07
C VAL A 312 57.81 -94.62 -37.63
N TYR A 313 57.65 -95.67 -38.47
CA TYR A 313 57.44 -95.90 -39.92
C TYR A 313 57.37 -97.45 -40.08
N VAL A 314 57.18 -97.93 -41.33
CA VAL A 314 57.62 -99.24 -41.87
C VAL A 314 56.62 -100.43 -41.90
N VAL A 315 56.17 -100.73 -43.14
CA VAL A 315 56.16 -102.03 -43.89
C VAL A 315 55.65 -103.28 -43.14
N GLY A 316 54.70 -104.10 -43.61
CA GLY A 316 54.35 -104.54 -44.96
C GLY A 316 54.54 -106.08 -45.05
N LEU A 317 53.55 -106.78 -45.62
CA LEU A 317 53.51 -108.23 -45.99
C LEU A 317 53.55 -109.23 -44.81
N ALA A 318 52.76 -110.31 -44.75
CA ALA A 318 52.02 -111.07 -45.75
C ALA A 318 50.67 -111.57 -45.19
#